data_AF-A0A183T493-F1
#
_entry.id   AF-A0A183T493-F1
#
_cell.length_a   1.000
_cell.length_b   1.000
_cell.length_c   1.000
_cell.angle_alpha   90.00
_cell.angle_beta   90.00
_cell.angle_gamma   90.00
#
_symmetry.space_group_name_H-M   'P 1'
#
loop_
_entity.id
_entity.type
_entity.pdbx_description
1 polymer ?
#
loop_
_entity_poly.entity_id
_entity_poly.type
_entity_poly.pdbx_seq_one_letter_code
_entity_poly.pdbx_strand_id
1 'polypeptide(L)'
;MRRAVFHTLLGLFHPGIRALQKLLAERFGGPGMNKDVKSWERSCLSCQRNKVQHPNKSPTGTFPSPDARFSHVHLDFVGPLPPSNGFTHLLTCFDC
;
A
#
# COMPACT_ATOMS: atom_id res chain seq x y z
N MET A 1 -19.29 -12.49 23.27
CA MET A 1 -20.38 -11.70 22.64
C MET A 1 -19.91 -10.59 21.70
N ARG A 2 -18.83 -9.83 21.97
CA ARG A 2 -18.43 -8.67 21.12
C ARG A 2 -17.96 -9.01 19.69
N ARG A 3 -17.33 -10.17 19.49
CA ARG A 3 -16.76 -10.60 18.19
C ARG A 3 -17.80 -10.84 17.08
N ALA A 4 -18.97 -11.38 17.44
CA ALA A 4 -20.05 -11.66 16.49
C ALA A 4 -20.63 -10.35 15.92
N VAL A 5 -20.85 -9.36 16.78
CA VAL A 5 -21.33 -8.02 16.39
C VAL A 5 -20.35 -7.35 15.42
N PHE A 6 -19.04 -7.49 15.64
CA PHE A 6 -18.03 -7.00 14.71
C PHE A 6 -18.12 -7.70 13.35
N HIS A 7 -18.23 -9.04 13.32
CA HIS A 7 -18.37 -9.76 12.05
C HIS A 7 -19.62 -9.36 11.27
N THR A 8 -20.77 -9.16 11.93
CA THR A 8 -22.01 -8.75 11.25
C THR A 8 -21.97 -7.30 10.75
N LEU A 9 -21.47 -6.36 11.56
CA LEU A 9 -21.41 -4.94 11.18
C LEU A 9 -20.31 -4.65 10.16
N LEU A 10 -19.22 -5.41 10.17
CA LEU A 10 -18.04 -5.14 9.34
C LEU A 10 -17.91 -6.04 8.13
N GLY A 11 -18.46 -7.25 8.18
CA GLY A 11 -18.46 -8.17 7.04
C GLY A 11 -19.25 -7.66 5.84
N LEU A 12 -20.13 -6.67 6.03
CA LEU A 12 -20.99 -6.14 4.97
C LEU A 12 -20.43 -4.88 4.28
N PHE A 13 -19.60 -4.07 4.94
CA PHE A 13 -19.27 -2.72 4.42
C PHE A 13 -17.83 -2.26 4.61
N HIS A 14 -16.98 -2.99 5.35
CA HIS A 14 -15.63 -2.54 5.76
C HIS A 14 -15.52 -1.01 6.01
N PRO A 15 -16.43 -0.40 6.79
CA PRO A 15 -16.39 1.03 7.05
C PRO A 15 -15.06 1.39 7.72
N GLY A 16 -14.49 2.53 7.34
CA GLY A 16 -13.27 3.05 7.96
C GLY A 16 -13.43 3.14 9.49
N ILE A 17 -12.32 3.00 10.22
CA ILE A 17 -12.33 2.81 11.68
C ILE A 17 -13.13 3.87 12.45
N ARG A 18 -13.17 5.12 11.98
CA ARG A 18 -13.93 6.22 12.59
C ARG A 18 -15.45 6.02 12.47
N ALA A 19 -15.92 5.57 11.30
CA ALA A 19 -17.35 5.29 11.08
C ALA A 19 -17.81 4.11 11.95
N LEU A 20 -16.98 3.07 12.05
CA LEU A 20 -17.25 1.93 12.92
C LEU A 20 -17.29 2.33 14.41
N GLN A 21 -16.32 3.13 14.87
CA GLN A 21 -16.29 3.62 16.24
C GLN A 21 -17.54 4.45 16.58
N LYS A 22 -18.00 5.29 15.66
CA LYS A 22 -19.23 6.08 15.81
C LYS A 22 -20.46 5.17 15.95
N LEU A 23 -20.65 4.23 15.02
CA LEU A 23 -21.80 3.29 15.04
C LEU A 23 -21.84 2.44 16.31
N LEU A 24 -20.68 2.00 16.79
CA LEU A 24 -20.61 1.20 18.01
C LEU A 24 -20.76 2.03 19.28
N ALA A 25 -20.28 3.28 19.28
CA ALA A 25 -20.50 4.20 20.39
C ALA A 25 -21.98 4.55 20.55
N GLU A 26 -22.69 4.79 19.44
CA GLU A 26 -24.14 5.07 19.43
C GLU A 26 -24.97 3.89 19.96
N ARG A 27 -24.54 2.64 19.70
CA ARG A 27 -25.37 1.46 19.94
C ARG A 27 -24.99 0.64 21.17
N PHE A 28 -23.73 0.68 21.60
CA PHE A 28 -23.19 -0.20 22.64
C PHE A 28 -22.27 0.51 23.64
N GLY A 29 -22.23 1.85 23.64
CA GLY A 29 -21.31 2.74 24.36
C GLY A 29 -20.78 2.22 25.70
N GLY A 30 -19.63 1.53 25.65
CA GLY A 30 -18.99 0.91 26.81
C GLY A 30 -17.51 1.26 26.91
N PRO A 31 -16.95 1.31 28.15
CA PRO A 31 -15.52 1.58 28.35
C PRO A 31 -14.67 0.51 27.65
N GLY A 32 -13.69 0.94 26.86
CA GLY A 32 -12.78 0.06 26.13
C GLY A 32 -13.19 -0.31 24.69
N MET A 33 -14.39 0.08 24.23
CA MET A 33 -14.87 -0.20 22.86
C MET A 33 -13.87 0.21 21.77
N ASN A 34 -13.27 1.40 21.90
CA ASN A 34 -12.30 1.90 20.94
C ASN A 34 -11.03 1.03 20.85
N LYS A 35 -10.64 0.38 21.95
CA LYS A 35 -9.51 -0.54 21.97
C LYS A 35 -9.88 -1.85 21.27
N ASP A 36 -11.06 -2.39 21.54
CA ASP A 36 -11.57 -3.62 20.92
C ASP A 36 -11.71 -3.46 19.40
N VAL A 37 -12.26 -2.33 18.95
CA VAL A 37 -12.41 -1.98 17.54
C VAL A 37 -11.05 -1.87 16.83
N LYS A 38 -10.08 -1.19 17.45
CA LYS A 38 -8.71 -1.08 16.92
C LYS A 38 -8.02 -2.44 16.86
N SER A 39 -8.19 -3.28 17.87
CA SER A 39 -7.62 -4.63 17.89
C SER A 39 -8.22 -5.51 16.78
N TRP A 40 -9.54 -5.43 16.58
CA TRP A 40 -10.22 -6.16 15.53
C TRP A 40 -9.80 -5.71 14.12
N GLU A 41 -9.76 -4.40 13.84
CA GLU A 41 -9.33 -3.86 12.54
C GLU A 41 -7.91 -4.32 12.18
N ARG A 42 -7.00 -4.28 13.17
CA ARG A 42 -5.63 -4.80 13.02
C ARG A 42 -5.59 -6.30 12.73
N SER A 43 -6.59 -7.08 13.11
CA SER A 43 -6.66 -8.52 12.83
C SER A 43 -7.40 -8.88 11.54
N CYS A 44 -8.11 -7.93 10.92
CA CYS A 44 -8.94 -8.19 9.74
C CYS A 44 -8.12 -8.13 8.45
N LEU A 45 -7.95 -9.26 7.76
CA LEU A 45 -7.17 -9.36 6.52
C LEU A 45 -7.70 -8.48 5.39
N SER A 46 -9.03 -8.38 5.24
CA SER A 46 -9.64 -7.52 4.22
C SER A 46 -9.33 -6.04 4.46
N CYS A 47 -9.44 -5.59 5.72
CA CYS A 47 -9.04 -4.23 6.09
C CYS A 47 -7.55 -4.01 5.88
N GLN A 48 -6.69 -4.97 6.25
CA GLN A 48 -5.24 -4.84 6.05
C GLN A 48 -4.87 -4.72 4.56
N ARG A 49 -5.49 -5.51 3.67
CA ARG A 49 -5.24 -5.49 2.23
C ARG A 49 -5.70 -4.20 1.55
N ASN A 50 -6.87 -3.69 1.94
CA ASN A 50 -7.48 -2.52 1.30
C ASN A 50 -7.04 -1.18 1.93
N LYS A 51 -6.39 -1.24 3.08
CA LYS A 51 -5.86 -0.03 3.73
C LYS A 51 -4.67 0.48 2.94
N VAL A 52 -4.82 1.68 2.39
CA VAL A 52 -3.70 2.42 1.80
C VAL A 52 -2.66 2.65 2.90
N GLN A 53 -1.60 1.85 2.87
CA GLN A 53 -0.40 2.10 3.65
C GLN A 53 0.43 3.10 2.85
N HIS A 54 0.75 4.25 3.43
CA HIS A 54 1.86 5.04 2.89
C HIS A 54 3.13 4.23 3.16
N PRO A 55 3.87 3.78 2.13
CA PRO A 55 5.12 3.11 2.37
C PRO A 55 6.03 4.04 3.17
N ASN A 56 6.65 3.53 4.22
CA ASN A 56 7.78 4.20 4.81
C ASN A 56 8.83 4.31 3.70
N LYS A 57 9.13 5.52 3.23
CA LYS A 57 10.11 5.72 2.17
C LYS A 57 11.44 5.21 2.72
N SER A 58 11.93 4.09 2.19
CA SER A 58 13.29 3.66 2.46
C SER A 58 14.24 4.77 2.02
N PRO A 59 15.36 4.99 2.73
CA PRO A 59 16.41 5.88 2.25
C PRO A 59 16.81 5.48 0.83
N THR A 60 16.99 6.46 -0.04
CA THR A 60 17.51 6.21 -1.39
C THR A 60 18.91 5.59 -1.25
N GLY A 61 19.16 4.46 -1.92
CA GLY A 61 20.50 3.89 -2.02
C GLY A 61 21.37 4.73 -2.96
N THR A 62 22.67 4.73 -2.72
CA THR A 62 23.67 5.33 -3.62
C THR A 62 24.41 4.22 -4.34
N PHE A 63 24.59 4.35 -5.66
CA PHE A 63 25.47 3.46 -6.42
C PHE A 63 26.93 3.89 -6.24
N PRO A 64 27.87 2.94 -6.05
CA PRO A 64 29.29 3.29 -5.99
C PRO A 64 29.76 3.83 -7.35
N SER A 65 30.84 4.62 -7.34
CA SER A 65 31.52 4.97 -8.59
C SER A 65 32.05 3.69 -9.23
N PRO A 66 31.92 3.52 -10.55
CA PRO A 66 32.48 2.36 -11.23
C PRO A 66 33.99 2.43 -11.25
N ASP A 67 34.62 1.27 -10.99
CA ASP A 67 36.07 1.13 -10.92
C ASP A 67 36.71 0.81 -12.29
N ALA A 68 35.88 0.50 -13.28
CA ALA A 68 36.29 0.20 -14.65
C ALA A 68 35.15 0.47 -15.66
N ARG A 69 35.52 0.67 -16.93
CA ARG A 69 34.56 0.76 -18.04
C ARG A 69 33.71 -0.51 -18.13
N PHE A 70 32.43 -0.36 -18.42
CA PHE A 70 31.46 -1.46 -18.50
C PHE A 70 31.27 -2.26 -17.20
N SER A 71 31.72 -1.73 -16.06
CA SER A 71 31.48 -2.39 -14.77
C SER A 71 30.03 -2.23 -14.30
N HIS A 72 29.37 -1.14 -14.68
CA HIS A 72 27.98 -0.84 -14.34
C HIS A 72 27.28 -0.20 -15.54
N VAL A 73 26.36 -0.95 -16.18
CA VAL A 73 25.58 -0.46 -17.32
C VAL A 73 24.11 -0.36 -16.94
N HIS A 74 23.55 0.84 -17.06
CA HIS A 74 22.13 1.10 -16.88
C HIS A 74 21.40 0.97 -18.21
N LEU A 75 20.43 0.06 -18.24
CA LEU A 75 19.54 -0.16 -19.38
C LEU A 75 18.13 0.28 -19.00
N ASP A 76 17.48 1.06 -19.86
CA ASP A 76 16.11 1.50 -19.63
C ASP A 76 15.29 1.58 -20.93
N PHE A 77 13.98 1.41 -20.84
CA PHE A 77 13.05 1.55 -21.95
C PHE A 77 12.29 2.87 -21.86
N VAL A 78 12.40 3.69 -22.89
CA VAL A 78 11.60 4.91 -23.03
C VAL A 78 10.41 4.62 -23.94
N GLY A 79 9.19 4.76 -23.43
CA GLY A 79 7.97 4.65 -24.23
C GLY A 79 6.69 4.49 -23.40
N PRO A 80 5.54 4.39 -24.07
CA PRO A 80 5.38 4.37 -25.52
C PRO A 80 5.49 5.76 -26.18
N LEU A 81 6.16 5.81 -27.33
CA LEU A 81 6.31 6.98 -28.20
C LEU A 81 5.47 6.83 -29.48
N PRO A 82 5.20 7.92 -30.22
CA PRO A 82 4.62 7.82 -31.55
C PRO A 82 5.38 6.82 -32.42
N PRO A 83 4.68 5.95 -33.18
CA PRO A 83 5.33 4.89 -33.91
C PRO A 83 6.25 5.45 -35.00
N SER A 84 7.48 4.95 -35.05
CA SER A 84 8.43 5.16 -36.13
C SER A 84 8.80 3.81 -36.71
N ASN A 85 8.44 3.56 -37.98
CA ASN A 85 8.61 2.25 -38.64
C ASN A 85 8.02 1.07 -37.83
N GLY A 86 6.93 1.29 -37.10
CA GLY A 86 6.29 0.26 -36.27
C GLY A 86 6.89 0.07 -34.87
N PHE A 87 7.95 0.81 -34.53
CA PHE A 87 8.56 0.78 -33.20
C PHE A 87 8.07 1.95 -32.33
N THR A 88 7.81 1.68 -31.05
CA THR A 88 7.24 2.66 -30.10
C THR A 88 8.10 2.85 -28.85
N HIS A 89 9.19 2.11 -28.71
CA HIS A 89 10.05 2.18 -27.54
C HIS A 89 11.51 2.31 -27.95
N LEU A 90 12.30 3.01 -27.13
CA LEU A 90 13.75 3.12 -27.27
C LEU A 90 14.40 2.37 -26.12
N LEU A 91 15.41 1.55 -26.42
CA LEU A 91 16.32 1.02 -25.41
C LEU A 91 17.46 2.03 -25.24
N THR A 92 17.59 2.58 -24.03
CA THR A 92 18.71 3.45 -23.64
C THR A 92 19.73 2.63 -22.87
N CYS A 93 21.01 2.94 -23.06
CA CYS A 93 22.14 2.26 -22.46
C CYS A 93 23.16 3.29 -22.00
N PHE A 94 23.50 3.27 -20.72
CA PHE A 94 24.46 4.17 -20.10
C PHE A 94 25.51 3.35 -19.36
N ASP A 95 26.77 3.49 -19.75
CA ASP A 95 27.89 3.04 -18.91
C ASP A 95 28.10 4.11 -17.84
N CYS A 96 27.89 3.73 -16.59
CA CYS A 96 28.06 4.64 -15.46
C CYS A 96 29.52 4.74 -15.05
#